data_AF-A0AAY4DRT5-F1
#
_entry.id   AF-A0AAY4DRT5-F1
#
_cell.length_a   1.000
_cell.length_b   1.000
_cell.length_c   1.000
_cell.angle_alpha   90.00
_cell.angle_beta   90.00
_cell.angle_gamma   90.00
#
_symmetry.space_group_name_H-M   'P 1'
#
loop_
_entity.id
_entity.type
_entity.pdbx_description
1 polymer ?
#
loop_
_entity_poly.entity_id
_entity_poly.type
_entity_poly.pdbx_seq_one_letter_code
_entity_poly.pdbx_strand_id
1 'polypeptide(L)'
;MWVGTEAWIADSQIAMLDSHNILTGAIGLAIPKAQVTGLWEYILDVTPLDMYGNGIFTEFWETTFNCKFYTNNETIEQRKCTGREDLSGVQGIFTDMSILPILNNVYKAVYAAAHALHKVLDCGETCTNKQKPKPIQVPVSVCSESCPPGTRKAARKGKPVCCYDCIPLTCVQCHLEFWSNMQKDDCIKKEIEYLSYKEIIGILLTAISILGSCMTSLISVIFLKYKSTPIVKANNSELSFLLLFALILCFLCALTFIGQPSDWSCMLRHTAFGITFVLCISCVLGKTLVVLMAFRVAVTEIA
;
A
#
# COMPACT_ATOMS: atom_id res chain seq x y z
N MET A 1 -0.02 18.16 27.39
CA MET A 1 1.25 17.98 26.64
C MET A 1 1.42 19.19 25.76
N TRP A 2 2.54 19.91 25.90
CA TRP A 2 2.84 21.07 25.09
C TRP A 2 3.67 20.68 23.87
N VAL A 3 3.39 21.30 22.73
CA VAL A 3 4.22 21.20 21.53
C VAL A 3 4.92 22.53 21.33
N GLY A 4 6.21 22.58 21.61
CA GLY A 4 7.00 23.80 21.55
C GLY A 4 7.75 23.98 20.24
N THR A 5 7.89 25.24 19.84
CA THR A 5 8.80 25.63 18.77
C THR A 5 10.23 25.70 19.31
N GLU A 6 11.20 25.72 18.39
CA GLU A 6 12.61 25.83 18.74
C GLU A 6 12.92 27.05 19.61
N ALA A 7 12.20 28.15 19.41
CA ALA A 7 12.38 29.40 20.12
C ALA A 7 12.27 29.33 21.65
N TRP A 8 11.54 28.37 22.22
CA TRP A 8 11.34 28.32 23.68
C TRP A 8 11.51 26.93 24.29
N ILE A 9 11.41 25.85 23.49
CA ILE A 9 11.51 24.49 24.02
C ILE A 9 12.89 24.17 24.60
N ALA A 10 13.94 24.86 24.15
CA ALA A 10 15.32 24.68 24.60
C ALA A 10 15.84 25.85 25.45
N ASP A 11 15.00 26.85 25.75
CA ASP A 11 15.39 28.04 26.51
C ASP A 11 15.51 27.71 28.00
N SER A 12 16.72 27.85 28.56
CA SER A 12 17.00 27.56 29.96
C SER A 12 16.35 28.55 30.91
N GLN A 13 16.15 29.81 30.52
CA GLN A 13 15.46 30.78 31.36
C GLN A 13 13.98 30.42 31.46
N ILE A 14 13.33 30.08 30.35
CA ILE A 14 11.92 29.65 30.36
C ILE A 14 11.74 28.36 31.18
N ALA A 15 12.68 27.41 31.05
CA ALA A 15 12.69 26.20 31.88
C ALA A 15 12.92 26.51 33.38
N MET A 16 13.76 27.49 33.71
CA MET A 16 13.98 27.93 35.10
C MET A 16 12.79 28.71 35.68
N LEU A 17 12.06 29.44 34.85
CA LEU A 17 10.86 30.18 35.23
C LEU A 17 9.63 29.28 35.44
N ASP A 18 9.65 28.03 34.95
CA ASP A 18 8.57 27.04 35.14
C ASP A 18 8.55 26.43 36.56
N SER A 19 8.35 27.28 37.56
CA SER A 19 8.29 26.87 38.98
C SER A 19 7.16 25.89 39.29
N HIS A 20 6.14 25.78 38.43
CA HIS A 20 4.95 24.95 38.66
C HIS A 20 4.96 23.64 37.84
N ASN A 21 6.08 23.32 37.16
CA ASN A 21 6.21 22.11 36.34
C ASN A 21 5.14 21.99 35.24
N ILE A 22 4.59 23.11 34.75
CA ILE A 22 3.50 23.14 33.77
C ILE A 22 3.98 22.65 32.39
N LEU A 23 5.26 22.86 32.09
CA LEU A 23 5.91 22.47 30.84
C LEU A 23 6.54 21.07 30.91
N THR A 24 6.36 20.36 32.03
CA THR A 24 6.89 18.99 32.18
C THR A 24 6.30 18.07 31.11
N GLY A 25 7.19 17.42 30.34
CA GLY A 25 6.80 16.56 29.22
C GLY A 25 6.42 17.32 27.94
N ALA A 26 6.79 18.60 27.82
CA ALA A 26 6.73 19.31 26.54
C ALA A 26 7.66 18.65 25.51
N ILE A 27 7.18 18.54 24.28
CA ILE A 27 7.95 18.01 23.14
C ILE A 27 8.07 19.13 22.12
N GLY A 28 9.23 19.27 21.48
CA GLY A 28 9.40 20.28 20.45
C GLY A 28 10.62 20.01 19.59
N LEU A 29 10.86 20.92 18.66
CA LEU A 29 12.01 20.85 17.78
C LEU A 29 13.17 21.58 18.45
N ALA A 30 14.28 20.89 18.68
CA ALA A 30 15.50 21.49 19.19
C ALA A 30 16.61 21.42 18.14
N ILE A 31 17.44 22.46 18.08
CA ILE A 31 18.67 22.42 17.28
C ILE A 31 19.61 21.38 17.91
N PRO A 32 20.14 20.42 17.13
CA PRO A 32 21.08 19.44 17.67
C PRO A 32 22.28 20.14 18.29
N LYS A 33 22.64 19.74 19.52
CA LYS A 33 23.90 20.17 20.13
C LYS A 33 25.05 19.77 19.20
N ALA A 34 25.91 20.72 18.89
CA ALA A 34 27.10 20.49 18.10
C ALA A 34 28.30 20.97 18.90
N GLN A 35 29.33 20.12 18.96
CA GLN A 35 30.58 20.42 19.61
C GLN A 35 31.61 20.73 18.53
N VAL A 36 32.00 22.01 18.44
CA VAL A 36 33.06 22.46 17.54
C VAL A 36 34.32 22.61 18.37
N THR A 37 35.29 21.73 18.16
CA THR A 37 36.59 21.77 18.85
C THR A 37 37.37 23.03 18.50
N GLY A 38 37.91 23.73 19.49
CA GLY A 38 38.70 24.97 19.32
C GLY A 38 37.88 26.26 19.13
N LEU A 39 36.56 26.18 18.88
CA LEU A 39 35.71 27.37 18.73
C LEU A 39 35.65 28.19 20.02
N TRP A 40 35.60 27.51 21.17
CA TRP A 40 35.58 28.16 22.48
C TRP A 40 36.86 28.95 22.74
N GLU A 41 38.02 28.37 22.44
CA GLU A 41 39.34 29.01 22.57
C GLU A 41 39.44 30.23 21.64
N TYR A 42 38.87 30.13 20.43
CA TYR A 42 38.82 31.24 19.48
C TYR A 42 37.89 32.38 19.92
N ILE A 43 36.74 32.08 20.53
CA ILE A 43 35.83 33.12 21.05
C ILE A 43 36.44 33.84 22.26
N LEU A 44 37.20 33.12 23.09
CA LEU A 44 37.95 33.71 24.21
C LEU A 44 39.15 34.54 23.75
N ASP A 45 39.64 34.33 22.53
CA ASP A 45 40.67 35.17 21.93
C ASP A 45 40.07 36.44 21.31
N VAL A 46 40.23 37.56 22.00
CA VAL A 46 39.70 38.88 21.58
C VAL A 46 40.68 39.68 20.72
N THR A 47 41.85 39.13 20.41
CA THR A 47 42.85 39.72 19.50
C THR A 47 42.25 40.17 18.15
N PRO A 48 41.27 39.44 17.54
CA PRO A 48 40.64 39.88 16.29
C PRO A 48 39.75 41.13 16.42
N LEU A 49 39.15 41.36 17.60
CA LEU A 49 38.25 42.50 17.86
C LEU A 49 39.02 43.81 18.04
N ASP A 50 40.22 43.74 18.61
CA ASP A 50 41.16 44.87 18.71
C ASP A 50 41.60 45.35 17.31
N MET A 51 41.69 44.44 16.34
CA MET A 51 42.11 44.77 14.97
C MET A 51 41.02 45.41 14.09
N TYR A 52 39.73 45.11 14.33
CA TYR A 52 38.65 45.47 13.39
C TYR A 52 37.91 46.79 13.72
N GLY A 53 38.22 47.42 14.85
CA GLY A 53 37.79 48.79 15.14
C GLY A 53 37.60 49.07 16.64
N ASN A 54 38.30 50.10 17.14
CA ASN A 54 38.35 50.46 18.56
C ASN A 54 36.97 50.59 19.23
N GLY A 55 35.92 51.02 18.51
CA GLY A 55 34.59 51.29 19.08
C GLY A 55 33.89 50.07 19.67
N ILE A 56 33.82 48.95 18.92
CA ILE A 56 33.10 47.74 19.37
C ILE A 56 33.85 47.07 20.52
N PHE A 57 35.19 47.00 20.42
CA PHE A 57 36.02 46.49 21.49
C PHE A 57 35.83 47.32 22.76
N THR A 58 35.89 48.66 22.68
CA THR A 58 35.69 49.52 23.85
C THR A 58 34.32 49.32 24.48
N GLU A 59 33.23 49.31 23.71
CA GLU A 59 31.88 49.15 24.26
C GLU A 59 31.67 47.78 24.92
N PHE A 60 32.11 46.72 24.24
CA PHE A 60 32.03 45.36 24.75
C PHE A 60 32.80 45.18 26.07
N TRP A 61 34.04 45.66 26.10
CA TRP A 61 34.93 45.50 27.25
C TRP A 61 34.45 46.31 28.46
N GLU A 62 34.03 47.56 28.22
CA GLU A 62 33.49 48.43 29.27
C GLU A 62 32.21 47.84 29.88
N THR A 63 31.33 47.27 29.05
CA THR A 63 30.06 46.67 29.52
C THR A 63 30.30 45.35 30.27
N THR A 64 31.22 44.51 29.78
CA THR A 64 31.49 43.18 30.34
C THR A 64 32.17 43.25 31.70
N PHE A 65 33.15 44.14 31.85
CA PHE A 65 33.90 44.30 33.10
C PHE A 65 33.42 45.49 33.95
N ASN A 66 32.36 46.18 33.51
CA ASN A 66 31.79 47.38 34.15
C ASN A 66 32.89 48.42 34.48
N CYS A 67 33.76 48.70 33.50
CA CYS A 67 34.92 49.58 33.61
C CYS A 67 34.90 50.64 32.49
N LYS A 68 35.77 51.66 32.54
CA LYS A 68 35.92 52.67 31.47
C LYS A 68 37.37 52.77 30.98
N PHE A 69 37.59 52.92 29.67
CA PHE A 69 38.92 53.15 29.11
C PHE A 69 39.35 54.62 29.24
N TYR A 70 38.42 55.55 29.03
CA TYR A 70 38.62 56.99 29.20
C TYR A 70 37.74 57.53 30.32
N THR A 71 38.37 58.14 31.33
CA THR A 71 37.67 58.80 32.44
C THR A 71 37.81 60.30 32.25
N ASN A 72 36.73 60.98 31.86
CA ASN A 72 36.68 62.44 31.85
C ASN A 72 36.12 62.90 33.20
N ASN A 73 37.03 63.32 34.09
CA ASN A 73 36.84 63.94 35.42
C ASN A 73 37.16 63.03 36.62
N GLU A 74 38.07 63.53 37.46
CA GLU A 74 38.66 62.91 38.66
C GLU A 74 37.67 62.74 39.85
N THR A 75 36.36 62.81 39.62
CA THR A 75 35.36 62.87 40.71
C THR A 75 34.52 61.60 40.88
N ILE A 76 34.77 60.55 40.11
CA ILE A 76 34.20 59.22 40.37
C ILE A 76 35.30 58.16 40.20
N GLU A 77 35.61 57.40 41.24
CA GLU A 77 36.50 56.21 41.19
C GLU A 77 35.86 55.09 40.34
N GLN A 78 35.68 55.31 39.04
CA GLN A 78 35.32 54.25 38.12
C GLN A 78 36.58 53.43 37.79
N ARG A 79 36.44 52.10 37.88
CA ARG A 79 37.51 51.15 37.57
C ARG A 79 37.99 51.37 36.13
N LYS A 80 39.30 51.58 35.94
CA LYS A 80 39.91 51.74 34.63
C LYS A 80 40.12 50.39 33.96
N CYS A 81 39.69 50.24 32.71
CA CYS A 81 39.96 49.03 31.92
C CYS A 81 41.43 48.99 31.47
N THR A 82 42.05 47.82 31.53
CA THR A 82 43.41 47.55 31.05
C THR A 82 43.44 46.94 29.65
N GLY A 83 42.32 46.37 29.20
CA GLY A 83 42.19 45.69 27.91
C GLY A 83 42.78 44.27 27.90
N ARG A 84 43.13 43.73 29.07
CA ARG A 84 43.75 42.39 29.25
C ARG A 84 43.13 41.59 30.40
N GLU A 85 41.96 42.03 30.85
CA GLU A 85 41.15 41.31 31.82
C GLU A 85 40.78 39.91 31.30
N ASP A 86 40.71 38.95 32.23
CA ASP A 86 40.42 37.56 31.92
C ASP A 86 38.93 37.32 31.73
N LEU A 87 38.55 36.78 30.58
CA LEU A 87 37.18 36.44 30.20
C LEU A 87 36.73 35.09 30.75
N SER A 88 37.67 34.23 31.20
CA SER A 88 37.35 32.86 31.63
C SER A 88 36.44 32.79 32.87
N GLY A 89 36.49 33.82 33.73
CA GLY A 89 35.70 33.94 34.95
C GLY A 89 34.40 34.75 34.80
N VAL A 90 34.11 35.29 33.62
CA VAL A 90 32.92 36.13 33.39
C VAL A 90 31.73 35.27 32.99
N GLN A 91 30.68 35.29 33.80
CA GLN A 91 29.41 34.63 33.50
C GLN A 91 28.52 35.55 32.67
N GLY A 92 28.48 35.34 31.36
CA GLY A 92 27.72 36.16 30.43
C GLY A 92 27.20 35.35 29.24
N ILE A 93 26.35 35.98 28.44
CA ILE A 93 25.73 35.39 27.24
C ILE A 93 26.83 34.91 26.28
N PHE A 94 27.97 35.62 26.18
CA PHE A 94 29.10 35.24 25.32
C PHE A 94 29.86 33.98 25.77
N THR A 95 29.84 33.68 27.07
CA THR A 95 30.53 32.51 27.66
C THR A 95 29.58 31.34 27.91
N ASP A 96 28.28 31.50 27.65
CA ASP A 96 27.28 30.46 27.87
C ASP A 96 27.28 29.44 26.73
N MET A 97 27.67 28.20 27.04
CA MET A 97 27.66 27.06 26.12
C MET A 97 26.25 26.69 25.62
N SER A 98 25.17 27.23 26.22
CA SER A 98 23.80 27.07 25.72
C SER A 98 23.56 27.69 24.33
N ILE A 99 24.37 28.70 23.94
CA ILE A 99 24.27 29.44 22.66
C ILE A 99 25.03 28.75 21.52
N LEU A 100 25.87 27.78 21.85
CA LEU A 100 26.71 27.03 20.92
C LEU A 100 25.95 26.39 19.73
N PRO A 101 24.68 25.92 19.86
CA PRO A 101 23.91 25.42 18.71
C PRO A 101 23.62 26.48 17.64
N ILE A 102 23.41 27.75 18.04
CA ILE A 102 23.13 28.87 17.13
C ILE A 102 24.42 29.29 16.42
N LEU A 103 25.52 29.46 17.16
CA LEU A 103 26.84 29.78 16.60
C LEU A 103 27.33 28.70 15.63
N ASN A 104 27.08 27.44 15.95
CA ASN A 104 27.40 26.33 15.06
C ASN A 104 26.65 26.39 13.72
N ASN A 105 25.43 26.94 13.67
CA ASN A 105 24.73 27.13 12.40
C ASN A 105 25.40 28.21 11.54
N VAL A 106 25.88 29.30 12.16
CA VAL A 106 26.67 30.33 11.47
C VAL A 106 27.98 29.75 10.95
N TYR A 107 28.71 29.01 11.80
CA TYR A 107 29.92 28.29 11.42
C TYR A 107 29.67 27.34 10.25
N LYS A 108 28.61 26.52 10.29
CA LYS A 108 28.23 25.62 9.21
C LYS A 108 27.86 26.35 7.93
N ALA A 109 27.21 27.51 8.01
CA ALA A 109 26.88 28.31 6.83
C ALA A 109 28.15 28.83 6.13
N VAL A 110 29.10 29.38 6.89
CA VAL A 110 30.41 29.82 6.36
C VAL A 110 31.19 28.63 5.81
N TYR A 111 31.24 27.53 6.56
CA TYR A 111 31.92 26.30 6.12
C TYR A 111 31.28 25.71 4.87
N ALA A 112 29.94 25.73 4.74
CA ALA A 112 29.25 25.28 3.55
C ALA A 112 29.54 26.18 2.34
N ALA A 113 29.61 27.50 2.52
CA ALA A 113 30.02 28.41 1.46
C ALA A 113 31.47 28.18 1.02
N ALA A 114 32.40 28.03 1.98
CA ALA A 114 33.81 27.72 1.72
C ALA A 114 33.96 26.35 1.03
N HIS A 115 33.24 25.34 1.49
CA HIS A 115 33.24 24.00 0.91
C HIS A 115 32.58 23.96 -0.46
N ALA A 116 31.52 24.74 -0.70
CA ALA A 116 30.92 24.89 -2.02
C ALA A 116 31.91 25.54 -2.99
N LEU A 117 32.60 26.60 -2.56
CA LEU A 117 33.64 27.24 -3.35
C LEU A 117 34.80 26.27 -3.64
N HIS A 118 35.29 25.57 -2.63
CA HIS A 118 36.35 24.56 -2.76
C HIS A 118 35.95 23.43 -3.71
N LYS A 119 34.70 22.97 -3.63
CA LYS A 119 34.16 21.92 -4.50
C LYS A 119 33.87 22.38 -5.93
N VAL A 120 33.52 23.65 -6.14
CA VAL A 120 33.42 24.27 -7.47
C VAL A 120 34.81 24.38 -8.10
N LEU A 121 35.84 24.62 -7.29
CA LEU A 121 37.24 24.68 -7.72
C LEU A 121 37.85 23.29 -7.98
N ASP A 122 37.31 22.22 -7.38
CA ASP A 122 37.92 20.87 -7.37
C ASP A 122 36.97 19.76 -7.88
N CYS A 123 36.13 20.08 -8.86
CA CYS A 123 34.86 19.35 -9.12
C CYS A 123 34.94 17.82 -9.30
N GLY A 124 34.07 17.11 -8.56
CA GLY A 124 33.65 15.72 -8.82
C GLY A 124 32.67 15.14 -7.77
N GLU A 125 31.36 15.24 -8.03
CA GLU A 125 30.21 14.48 -7.45
C GLU A 125 29.24 15.11 -6.43
N THR A 126 27.97 14.76 -6.60
CA THR A 126 26.75 15.23 -5.91
C THR A 126 26.44 14.45 -4.62
N CYS A 127 26.05 15.16 -3.55
CA CYS A 127 25.68 14.54 -2.28
C CYS A 127 24.17 14.25 -2.20
N THR A 128 23.80 12.99 -2.00
CA THR A 128 22.44 12.60 -1.58
C THR A 128 22.50 11.79 -0.30
N ASN A 129 22.15 12.39 0.84
CA ASN A 129 21.72 11.60 1.98
C ASN A 129 20.68 12.36 2.81
N LYS A 130 19.46 11.79 2.91
CA LYS A 130 18.42 12.24 3.83
C LYS A 130 18.03 11.05 4.69
N GLN A 131 18.49 11.05 5.94
CA GLN A 131 18.06 10.09 6.94
C GLN A 131 16.62 10.44 7.37
N LYS A 132 15.69 9.48 7.29
CA LYS A 132 14.35 9.63 7.85
C LYS A 132 14.36 9.37 9.36
N PRO A 133 13.71 10.21 10.19
CA PRO A 133 13.62 9.99 11.63
C PRO A 133 12.71 8.81 11.98
N LYS A 134 13.02 8.14 13.09
CA LYS A 134 12.24 7.01 13.64
C LYS A 134 10.93 7.51 14.29
N PRO A 135 9.83 6.75 14.20
CA PRO A 135 8.55 7.13 14.78
C PRO A 135 8.56 6.98 16.32
N ILE A 136 8.04 8.00 17.01
CA ILE A 136 7.79 8.01 18.45
C ILE A 136 6.29 7.77 18.67
N GLN A 137 5.91 7.04 19.73
CA GLN A 137 4.50 6.91 20.12
C GLN A 137 3.98 8.24 20.68
N VAL A 138 2.99 8.80 19.99
CA VAL A 138 2.39 10.11 20.32
C VAL A 138 0.99 9.91 20.91
N PRO A 139 0.58 10.74 21.90
CA PRO A 139 -0.78 10.71 22.40
C PRO A 139 -1.77 11.18 21.34
N VAL A 140 -2.94 10.56 21.32
CA VAL A 140 -3.98 10.83 20.34
C VAL A 140 -4.75 12.09 20.73
N SER A 141 -4.71 13.13 19.90
CA SER A 141 -5.46 14.38 20.08
C SER A 141 -6.57 14.47 19.04
N VAL A 142 -7.69 13.77 19.25
CA VAL A 142 -8.84 13.75 18.33
C VAL A 142 -10.07 14.40 18.97
N CYS A 143 -10.89 15.09 18.16
CA CYS A 143 -12.16 15.65 18.62
C CYS A 143 -13.27 14.60 18.73
N SER A 144 -13.26 13.62 17.84
CA SER A 144 -14.21 12.51 17.83
C SER A 144 -13.45 11.23 17.51
N GLU A 145 -13.79 10.17 18.24
CA GLU A 145 -13.22 8.85 18.03
C GLU A 145 -13.50 8.32 16.61
N SER A 146 -12.78 7.28 16.22
CA SER A 146 -13.08 6.59 14.97
C SER A 146 -14.41 5.85 15.10
N CYS A 147 -15.26 5.98 14.08
CA CYS A 147 -16.58 5.35 14.10
C CYS A 147 -16.46 3.82 13.98
N PRO A 148 -17.27 3.05 14.74
CA PRO A 148 -17.30 1.61 14.62
C PRO A 148 -17.90 1.18 13.27
N PRO A 149 -17.57 -0.04 12.80
CA PRO A 149 -18.18 -0.61 11.59
C PRO A 149 -19.71 -0.56 11.64
N GLY A 150 -20.35 -0.35 10.50
CA GLY A 150 -21.81 -0.21 10.38
C GLY A 150 -22.37 1.19 10.69
N THR A 151 -21.50 2.18 10.91
CA THR A 151 -21.89 3.58 11.12
C THR A 151 -21.18 4.51 10.12
N ARG A 152 -21.81 5.64 9.78
CA ARG A 152 -21.23 6.69 8.93
C ARG A 152 -20.97 7.96 9.73
N LYS A 153 -19.94 8.71 9.34
CA LYS A 153 -19.62 10.02 9.94
C LYS A 153 -20.63 11.07 9.46
N ALA A 154 -21.18 11.84 10.39
CA ALA A 154 -22.00 12.99 10.11
C ALA A 154 -21.39 14.24 10.79
N ALA A 155 -21.04 15.23 9.99
CA ALA A 155 -20.45 16.47 10.50
C ALA A 155 -21.43 17.22 11.41
N ARG A 156 -20.94 17.70 12.56
CA ARG A 156 -21.74 18.55 13.45
C ARG A 156 -21.81 19.97 12.92
N LYS A 157 -23.03 20.50 12.75
CA LYS A 157 -23.24 21.87 12.27
C LYS A 157 -22.62 22.88 13.25
N GLY A 158 -21.72 23.74 12.76
CA GLY A 158 -21.05 24.77 13.57
C GLY A 158 -19.81 24.31 14.35
N LYS A 159 -19.34 23.06 14.17
CA LYS A 159 -18.08 22.54 14.72
C LYS A 159 -17.05 22.31 13.59
N PRO A 160 -15.73 22.26 13.89
CA PRO A 160 -14.71 21.94 12.89
C PRO A 160 -14.89 20.52 12.33
N VAL A 161 -14.39 20.28 11.11
CA VAL A 161 -14.62 19.04 10.33
C VAL A 161 -14.17 17.76 11.05
N CYS A 162 -13.20 17.86 11.96
CA CYS A 162 -12.73 16.73 12.77
C CYS A 162 -13.74 16.27 13.84
N CYS A 163 -14.83 17.02 14.08
CA CYS A 163 -15.86 16.68 15.05
C CYS A 163 -17.12 16.18 14.33
N TYR A 164 -17.44 14.90 14.52
CA TYR A 164 -18.56 14.23 13.84
C TYR A 164 -19.26 13.23 14.76
N ASP A 165 -20.51 12.92 14.43
CA ASP A 165 -21.29 11.87 15.07
C ASP A 165 -21.30 10.61 14.21
N CYS A 166 -21.28 9.44 14.87
CA CYS A 166 -21.42 8.16 14.20
C CYS A 166 -22.89 7.80 14.12
N ILE A 167 -23.48 7.88 12.94
CA ILE A 167 -24.88 7.57 12.70
C ILE A 167 -24.97 6.15 12.13
N PRO A 168 -25.84 5.27 12.68
CA PRO A 168 -26.04 3.94 12.12
C PRO A 168 -26.51 4.01 10.67
N LEU A 169 -25.91 3.20 9.80
CA LEU A 169 -26.40 3.01 8.45
C LEU A 169 -27.72 2.24 8.52
N THR A 170 -28.80 2.83 8.00
CA THR A 170 -30.03 2.10 7.69
C THR A 170 -29.71 1.04 6.63
N CYS A 171 -30.12 -0.22 6.86
CA CYS A 171 -29.83 -1.32 5.94
C CYS A 171 -30.31 -1.00 4.52
N VAL A 172 -29.37 -0.96 3.57
CA VAL A 172 -29.66 -0.90 2.14
C VAL A 172 -29.50 -2.31 1.57
N GLN A 173 -30.40 -2.73 0.69
CA GLN A 173 -30.32 -4.04 0.07
C GLN A 173 -29.23 -4.05 -1.01
N CYS A 174 -28.29 -5.01 -0.94
CA CYS A 174 -27.25 -5.19 -1.95
C CYS A 174 -27.85 -5.60 -3.31
N HIS A 175 -27.16 -5.30 -4.42
CA HIS A 175 -27.51 -5.76 -5.76
C HIS A 175 -27.52 -7.30 -5.83
N LEU A 176 -28.32 -7.92 -6.70
CA LEU A 176 -28.51 -9.38 -6.77
C LEU A 176 -27.22 -10.23 -6.89
N GLU A 177 -26.13 -9.65 -7.37
CA GLU A 177 -24.82 -10.30 -7.56
C GLU A 177 -23.90 -10.19 -6.34
N PHE A 178 -24.38 -9.59 -5.26
CA PHE A 178 -23.61 -9.34 -4.04
C PHE A 178 -24.35 -9.86 -2.80
N TRP A 179 -23.59 -10.29 -1.80
CA TRP A 179 -24.03 -10.60 -0.45
C TRP A 179 -23.48 -9.56 0.52
N SER A 180 -24.26 -9.18 1.53
CA SER A 180 -23.72 -8.40 2.64
C SER A 180 -22.71 -9.25 3.41
N ASN A 181 -21.59 -8.64 3.80
CA ASN A 181 -20.59 -9.32 4.60
C ASN A 181 -21.08 -9.55 6.06
N MET A 182 -20.35 -10.36 6.83
CA MET A 182 -20.70 -10.68 8.23
C MET A 182 -20.83 -9.43 9.11
N GLN A 183 -20.04 -8.38 8.84
CA GLN A 183 -20.01 -7.12 9.58
C GLN A 183 -21.09 -6.11 9.11
N LYS A 184 -21.82 -6.44 8.04
CA LYS A 184 -22.88 -5.63 7.41
C LYS A 184 -22.44 -4.21 7.03
N ASP A 185 -21.17 -4.02 6.73
CA ASP A 185 -20.59 -2.75 6.30
C ASP A 185 -20.23 -2.73 4.81
N ASP A 186 -20.18 -3.89 4.16
CA ASP A 186 -19.88 -3.99 2.72
C ASP A 186 -20.74 -5.05 1.99
N CYS A 187 -20.88 -4.88 0.67
CA CYS A 187 -21.52 -5.82 -0.25
C CYS A 187 -20.44 -6.55 -1.06
N ILE A 188 -20.20 -7.83 -0.75
CA ILE A 188 -19.19 -8.68 -1.38
C ILE A 188 -19.81 -9.48 -2.53
N LYS A 189 -19.09 -9.65 -3.65
CA LYS A 189 -19.59 -10.42 -4.81
C LYS A 189 -19.87 -11.88 -4.43
N LYS A 190 -20.99 -12.44 -4.90
CA LYS A 190 -21.31 -13.86 -4.67
C LYS A 190 -20.26 -14.76 -5.33
N GLU A 191 -19.81 -15.78 -4.60
CA GLU A 191 -18.96 -16.82 -5.16
C GLU A 191 -19.77 -17.70 -6.12
N ILE A 192 -19.14 -18.14 -7.22
CA ILE A 192 -19.76 -19.03 -8.19
C ILE A 192 -19.69 -20.47 -7.69
N GLU A 193 -20.84 -21.10 -7.48
CA GLU A 193 -20.92 -22.54 -7.22
C GLU A 193 -20.80 -23.30 -8.55
N TYR A 194 -19.83 -24.21 -8.63
CA TYR A 194 -19.62 -25.06 -9.80
C TYR A 194 -19.33 -26.49 -9.35
N LEU A 195 -19.73 -27.45 -10.18
CA LEU A 195 -19.47 -28.86 -9.92
C LEU A 195 -17.99 -29.16 -10.12
N SER A 196 -17.26 -29.41 -9.03
CA SER A 196 -15.83 -29.68 -9.05
C SER A 196 -15.52 -31.16 -9.31
N TYR A 197 -14.38 -31.45 -9.95
CA TYR A 197 -13.84 -32.81 -10.10
C TYR A 197 -13.52 -33.49 -8.77
N LYS A 198 -13.42 -32.71 -7.69
CA LYS A 198 -13.16 -33.20 -6.33
C LYS A 198 -14.43 -33.64 -5.60
N GLU A 199 -15.60 -33.26 -6.09
CA GLU A 199 -16.89 -33.62 -5.48
C GLU A 199 -17.35 -35.00 -5.94
N ILE A 200 -18.10 -35.69 -5.07
CA ILE A 200 -18.57 -37.07 -5.31
C ILE A 200 -19.36 -37.17 -6.62
N ILE A 201 -20.25 -36.21 -6.88
CA ILE A 201 -21.07 -36.17 -8.11
C ILE A 201 -20.17 -35.96 -9.34
N GLY A 202 -19.15 -35.09 -9.24
CA GLY A 202 -18.17 -34.88 -10.31
C GLY A 202 -17.35 -36.14 -10.60
N ILE A 203 -16.88 -36.84 -9.58
CA ILE A 203 -16.14 -38.11 -9.71
C ILE A 203 -17.02 -39.19 -10.36
N LEU A 204 -18.27 -39.33 -9.93
CA LEU A 204 -19.17 -40.32 -10.49
C LEU A 204 -19.47 -40.05 -11.97
N LEU A 205 -19.78 -38.80 -12.33
CA LEU A 205 -20.06 -38.40 -13.70
C LEU A 205 -18.85 -38.56 -14.62
N THR A 206 -17.66 -38.21 -14.14
CA THR A 206 -16.43 -38.43 -14.92
C THR A 206 -16.17 -39.92 -15.16
N ALA A 207 -16.29 -40.77 -14.14
CA ALA A 207 -16.09 -42.21 -14.28
C ALA A 207 -17.07 -42.82 -15.29
N ILE A 208 -18.36 -42.51 -15.18
CA ILE A 208 -19.39 -42.99 -16.11
C ILE A 208 -19.11 -42.51 -17.54
N SER A 209 -18.72 -41.25 -17.71
CA SER A 209 -18.43 -40.67 -19.03
C SER A 209 -17.22 -41.34 -19.69
N ILE A 210 -16.14 -41.57 -18.94
CA ILE A 210 -14.92 -42.22 -19.45
C ILE A 210 -15.21 -43.69 -19.80
N LEU A 211 -15.90 -44.41 -18.92
CA LEU A 211 -16.28 -45.81 -19.18
C LEU A 211 -17.20 -45.93 -20.39
N GLY A 212 -18.22 -45.07 -20.49
CA GLY A 212 -19.15 -45.03 -21.63
C GLY A 212 -18.43 -44.71 -22.94
N SER A 213 -17.53 -43.73 -22.94
CA SER A 213 -16.70 -43.37 -24.10
C SER A 213 -15.77 -44.51 -24.53
N CYS A 214 -15.14 -45.20 -23.57
CA CYS A 214 -14.25 -46.34 -23.86
C CYS A 214 -15.03 -47.52 -24.47
N MET A 215 -16.16 -47.89 -23.88
CA MET A 215 -17.01 -48.98 -24.39
C MET A 215 -17.56 -48.67 -25.79
N THR A 216 -18.04 -47.45 -26.02
CA THR A 216 -18.55 -47.04 -27.35
C THR A 216 -17.43 -46.97 -28.39
N SER A 217 -16.24 -46.51 -28.02
CA SER A 217 -15.06 -46.51 -28.91
C SER A 217 -14.64 -47.94 -29.29
N LEU A 218 -14.63 -48.87 -28.33
CA LEU A 218 -14.34 -50.28 -28.58
C LEU A 218 -15.33 -50.89 -29.58
N ILE A 219 -16.63 -50.64 -29.37
CA ILE A 219 -17.69 -51.09 -30.31
C ILE A 219 -17.45 -50.47 -31.70
N SER A 220 -17.14 -49.18 -31.77
CA SER A 220 -16.87 -48.51 -33.03
C SER A 220 -15.67 -49.12 -33.79
N VAL A 221 -14.58 -49.44 -33.08
CA VAL A 221 -13.41 -50.12 -33.65
C VAL A 221 -13.75 -51.53 -34.16
N ILE A 222 -14.56 -52.28 -33.43
CA ILE A 222 -15.04 -53.61 -33.87
C ILE A 222 -15.85 -53.47 -35.16
N PHE A 223 -16.79 -52.53 -35.21
CA PHE A 223 -17.59 -52.27 -36.41
C PHE A 223 -16.73 -51.83 -37.61
N LEU A 224 -15.68 -51.03 -37.39
CA LEU A 224 -14.73 -50.64 -38.44
C LEU A 224 -13.92 -51.83 -38.95
N LYS A 225 -13.42 -52.68 -38.06
CA LYS A 225 -12.63 -53.87 -38.42
C LYS A 225 -13.47 -54.90 -39.19
N TYR A 226 -14.72 -55.09 -38.78
CA TYR A 226 -15.66 -56.03 -39.41
C TYR A 226 -16.62 -55.36 -40.41
N LYS A 227 -16.27 -54.18 -40.94
CA LYS A 227 -17.10 -53.42 -41.90
C LYS A 227 -17.51 -54.24 -43.13
N SER A 228 -16.66 -55.14 -43.59
CA SER A 228 -16.91 -56.00 -44.75
C SER A 228 -17.85 -57.18 -44.47
N THR A 229 -18.26 -57.41 -43.21
CA THR A 229 -19.17 -58.52 -42.89
C THR A 229 -20.61 -58.22 -43.34
N PRO A 230 -21.34 -59.23 -43.84
CA PRO A 230 -22.70 -59.04 -44.36
C PRO A 230 -23.67 -58.49 -43.30
N ILE A 231 -23.43 -58.77 -42.02
CA ILE A 231 -24.21 -58.28 -40.89
C ILE A 231 -24.11 -56.75 -40.76
N VAL A 232 -22.89 -56.20 -40.83
CA VAL A 232 -22.66 -54.73 -40.71
C VAL A 232 -23.14 -54.00 -41.97
N LYS A 233 -22.98 -54.63 -43.14
CA LYS A 233 -23.40 -54.06 -44.43
C LYS A 233 -24.93 -54.03 -44.57
N ALA A 234 -25.64 -55.03 -44.05
CA ALA A 234 -27.10 -55.06 -44.02
C ALA A 234 -27.70 -53.96 -43.13
N ASN A 235 -27.00 -53.57 -42.05
CA ASN A 235 -27.46 -52.57 -41.09
C ASN A 235 -26.97 -51.15 -41.44
N ASN A 236 -27.06 -50.78 -42.72
CA ASN A 236 -26.66 -49.48 -43.31
C ASN A 236 -25.47 -48.84 -42.58
N SER A 237 -24.26 -49.29 -42.94
CA SER A 237 -23.04 -49.06 -42.17
C SER A 237 -22.79 -47.58 -41.87
N GLU A 238 -23.13 -46.66 -42.79
CA GLU A 238 -22.86 -45.22 -42.65
C GLU A 238 -23.65 -44.59 -41.49
N LEU A 239 -24.97 -44.84 -41.37
CA LEU A 239 -25.78 -44.31 -40.27
C LEU A 239 -25.41 -44.94 -38.91
N SER A 240 -24.98 -46.20 -38.92
CA SER A 240 -24.52 -46.90 -37.71
C SER A 240 -23.22 -46.32 -37.16
N PHE A 241 -22.26 -45.97 -38.03
CA PHE A 241 -21.02 -45.30 -37.61
C PHE A 241 -21.27 -43.87 -37.11
N LEU A 242 -22.15 -43.11 -37.77
CA LEU A 242 -22.52 -41.76 -37.34
C LEU A 242 -23.18 -41.77 -35.96
N LEU A 243 -24.04 -42.74 -35.67
CA LEU A 243 -24.65 -42.91 -34.35
C LEU A 243 -23.59 -43.22 -33.27
N LEU A 244 -22.67 -44.15 -33.53
CA LEU A 244 -21.59 -44.49 -32.60
C LEU A 244 -20.66 -43.31 -32.32
N PHE A 245 -20.34 -42.52 -33.35
CA PHE A 245 -19.59 -41.28 -33.21
C PHE A 245 -20.33 -40.24 -32.37
N ALA A 246 -21.63 -40.04 -32.60
CA ALA A 246 -22.45 -39.11 -31.83
C ALA A 246 -22.55 -39.52 -30.34
N LEU A 247 -22.64 -40.82 -30.04
CA LEU A 247 -22.64 -41.33 -28.67
C LEU A 247 -21.30 -41.07 -27.95
N ILE A 248 -20.17 -41.20 -28.64
CA ILE A 248 -18.85 -40.86 -28.08
C ILE A 248 -18.80 -39.36 -27.73
N LEU A 249 -19.24 -38.48 -28.64
CA LEU A 249 -19.32 -37.04 -28.39
C LEU A 249 -20.26 -36.70 -27.22
N CYS A 250 -21.34 -37.45 -27.02
CA CYS A 250 -22.27 -37.26 -25.90
C CYS A 250 -21.58 -37.50 -24.55
N PHE A 251 -20.84 -38.60 -24.41
CA PHE A 251 -20.07 -38.87 -23.20
C PHE A 251 -18.95 -37.85 -22.97
N LEU A 252 -18.26 -37.42 -24.03
CA LEU A 252 -17.22 -36.38 -23.92
C LEU A 252 -17.81 -35.01 -23.57
N CYS A 253 -19.00 -34.68 -24.06
CA CYS A 253 -19.68 -33.43 -23.78
C CYS A 253 -19.97 -33.29 -22.28
N ALA A 254 -20.35 -34.37 -21.58
CA ALA A 254 -20.59 -34.34 -20.14
C ALA A 254 -19.36 -33.87 -19.33
N LEU A 255 -18.15 -34.16 -19.81
CA LEU A 255 -16.91 -33.71 -19.15
C LEU A 255 -16.71 -32.19 -19.23
N THR A 256 -17.24 -31.54 -20.27
CA THR A 256 -17.14 -30.08 -20.46
C THR A 256 -18.01 -29.28 -19.49
N PHE A 257 -18.95 -29.95 -18.81
CA PHE A 257 -19.81 -29.34 -17.79
C PHE A 257 -19.17 -29.35 -16.39
N ILE A 258 -18.04 -30.05 -16.21
CA ILE A 258 -17.36 -30.23 -14.91
C ILE A 258 -16.15 -29.30 -14.85
N GLY A 259 -15.97 -28.63 -13.71
CA GLY A 259 -14.87 -27.69 -13.49
C GLY A 259 -15.29 -26.22 -13.56
N GLN A 260 -14.31 -25.35 -13.33
CA GLN A 260 -14.56 -23.92 -13.19
C GLN A 260 -14.96 -23.30 -14.53
N PRO A 261 -16.06 -22.54 -14.61
CA PRO A 261 -16.48 -21.90 -15.85
C PRO A 261 -15.50 -20.81 -16.24
N SER A 262 -14.92 -20.95 -17.44
CA SER A 262 -14.24 -19.88 -18.18
C SER A 262 -15.15 -19.37 -19.30
N ASP A 263 -14.88 -18.19 -19.87
CA ASP A 263 -15.67 -17.66 -20.99
C ASP A 263 -15.72 -18.64 -22.17
N TRP A 264 -14.60 -19.30 -22.46
CA TRP A 264 -14.51 -20.34 -23.49
C TRP A 264 -15.30 -21.61 -23.12
N SER A 265 -15.17 -22.08 -21.88
CA SER A 265 -15.94 -23.25 -21.41
C SER A 265 -17.44 -23.00 -21.45
N CYS A 266 -17.88 -21.78 -21.15
CA CYS A 266 -19.29 -21.39 -21.18
C CYS A 266 -19.85 -21.45 -22.59
N MET A 267 -19.15 -20.85 -23.56
CA MET A 267 -19.54 -20.89 -24.97
C MET A 267 -19.55 -22.32 -25.51
N LEU A 268 -18.49 -23.09 -25.24
CA LEU A 268 -18.34 -24.46 -25.71
C LEU A 268 -19.44 -25.38 -25.18
N ARG A 269 -19.83 -25.23 -23.91
CA ARG A 269 -20.90 -26.00 -23.27
C ARG A 269 -22.24 -25.85 -23.99
N HIS A 270 -22.64 -24.61 -24.29
CA HIS A 270 -23.89 -24.34 -24.98
C HIS A 270 -23.90 -24.87 -26.42
N THR A 271 -22.79 -24.72 -27.14
CA THR A 271 -22.70 -25.20 -28.53
C THR A 271 -22.59 -26.72 -28.63
N ALA A 272 -21.77 -27.35 -27.78
CA ALA A 272 -21.52 -28.79 -27.84
C ALA A 272 -22.78 -29.60 -27.49
N PHE A 273 -23.55 -29.15 -26.51
CA PHE A 273 -24.82 -29.79 -26.14
C PHE A 273 -25.82 -29.78 -27.29
N GLY A 274 -26.00 -28.62 -27.94
CA GLY A 274 -26.92 -28.49 -29.07
C GLY A 274 -26.54 -29.35 -30.27
N ILE A 275 -25.28 -29.29 -30.70
CA ILE A 275 -24.79 -30.04 -31.86
C ILE A 275 -24.90 -31.55 -31.63
N THR A 276 -24.50 -32.02 -30.45
CA THR A 276 -24.52 -33.45 -30.12
C THR A 276 -25.95 -33.98 -30.05
N PHE A 277 -26.87 -33.21 -29.44
CA PHE A 277 -28.28 -33.57 -29.35
C PHE A 277 -28.94 -33.71 -30.74
N VAL A 278 -28.70 -32.73 -31.62
CA VAL A 278 -29.23 -32.74 -33.00
C VAL A 278 -28.67 -33.94 -33.79
N LEU A 279 -27.35 -34.18 -33.74
CA LEU A 279 -26.73 -35.32 -34.41
C LEU A 279 -27.32 -36.67 -33.93
N CYS A 280 -27.47 -36.85 -32.63
CA CYS A 280 -28.06 -38.07 -32.05
C CYS A 280 -29.49 -38.31 -32.55
N ILE A 281 -30.35 -37.29 -32.49
CA ILE A 281 -31.75 -37.41 -32.93
C ILE A 281 -31.82 -37.67 -34.44
N SER A 282 -31.04 -36.95 -35.24
CA SER A 282 -31.00 -37.16 -36.70
C SER A 282 -30.57 -38.59 -37.06
N CYS A 283 -29.58 -39.14 -36.36
CA CYS A 283 -29.12 -40.51 -36.60
C CYS A 283 -30.17 -41.57 -36.22
N VAL A 284 -30.84 -41.40 -35.07
CA VAL A 284 -31.92 -42.30 -34.64
C VAL A 284 -33.10 -42.24 -35.61
N LEU A 285 -33.54 -41.03 -35.97
CA LEU A 285 -34.63 -40.84 -36.93
C LEU A 285 -34.29 -41.44 -38.30
N GLY A 286 -33.06 -41.21 -38.79
CA GLY A 286 -32.57 -41.78 -40.04
C GLY A 286 -32.61 -43.32 -40.04
N LYS A 287 -32.17 -43.96 -38.94
CA LYS A 287 -32.28 -45.42 -38.79
C LYS A 287 -33.73 -45.90 -38.78
N THR A 288 -34.61 -45.24 -38.04
CA THR A 288 -36.04 -45.58 -37.97
C THR A 288 -36.72 -45.47 -39.34
N LEU A 289 -36.42 -44.41 -40.10
CA LEU A 289 -36.97 -44.21 -41.44
C LEU A 289 -36.49 -45.27 -42.44
N VAL A 290 -35.22 -45.64 -42.43
CA VAL A 290 -34.69 -46.71 -43.31
C VAL A 290 -35.40 -48.04 -43.02
N VAL A 291 -35.61 -48.37 -41.75
CA VAL A 291 -36.35 -49.57 -41.34
C VAL A 291 -37.81 -49.51 -41.79
N LEU A 292 -38.49 -48.37 -41.58
CA LEU A 292 -39.87 -48.19 -42.02
C LEU A 292 -40.04 -48.28 -43.54
N MET A 293 -39.11 -47.72 -44.31
CA MET A 293 -39.12 -47.83 -45.78
C MET A 293 -38.95 -49.27 -46.24
N ALA A 294 -38.06 -50.04 -45.60
CA ALA A 294 -37.90 -51.46 -45.91
C ALA A 294 -39.20 -52.25 -45.68
N PHE A 295 -39.91 -52.00 -44.57
CA PHE A 295 -41.21 -52.63 -44.32
C PHE A 295 -42.30 -52.15 -45.28
N ARG A 296 -42.34 -50.86 -45.64
CA ARG A 296 -43.33 -50.32 -46.58
C ARG A 296 -43.16 -50.89 -47.98
N VAL A 297 -41.92 -50.98 -48.48
CA VAL A 297 -41.60 -51.58 -49.78
C VAL A 297 -41.96 -53.07 -49.80
N ALA A 298 -41.63 -53.80 -48.74
CA ALA A 298 -41.98 -55.22 -48.62
C ALA A 298 -43.51 -55.45 -48.61
N VAL A 299 -44.29 -54.59 -47.96
CA VAL A 299 -45.75 -54.69 -47.95
C VAL A 299 -46.34 -54.38 -49.34
N THR A 300 -45.77 -53.43 -50.09
CA THR A 300 -46.24 -53.13 -51.46
C THR A 300 -45.88 -54.18 -52.51
N GLU A 301 -44.89 -55.06 -52.27
CA GLU A 301 -44.61 -56.19 -53.16
C GLU A 301 -45.45 -57.44 -52.86
N ILE A 302 -46.12 -57.49 -51.70
CA ILE A 302 -46.95 -58.63 -51.28
C ILE A 302 -48.45 -58.38 -51.58
N ALA A 303 -48.83 -57.15 -51.94
CA ALA A 303 -50.18 -56.76 -52.36
C ALA A 303 -50.29 -56.67 -53.89
#